data_AF-A0A3D3ZZU2-F1
#
_entry.id   AF-A0A3D3ZZU2-F1
#
_cell.length_a   1.000
_cell.length_b   1.000
_cell.length_c   1.000
_cell.angle_alpha   90.00
_cell.angle_beta   90.00
_cell.angle_gamma   90.00
#
_symmetry.space_group_name_H-M   'P 1'
#
loop_
_entity.id
_entity.type
_entity.pdbx_description
1 polymer ?
#
loop_
_entity_poly.entity_id
_entity_poly.type
_entity_poly.pdbx_seq_one_letter_code
_entity_poly.pdbx_strand_id
1 'polypeptide(L)'
;MQRVLASAGFGSRRSCEEIITDGRVQIDKKVVTELGTRVDPNTQTIKVDGETLRRPRLSYYMVNKPLGVLSTNSDPDGRSRVIDLIGDRKHLFPVGRLDKESQGLILVT
;
A
#
# COMPACT_ATOMS: atom_id res chain seq x y z
N MET A 1 8.01 -0.31 10.66
CA MET A 1 7.67 1.06 10.18
C MET A 1 7.18 1.07 8.73
N GLN A 2 7.90 0.43 7.81
CA GLN A 2 7.60 0.33 6.38
C GLN A 2 6.15 -0.06 6.04
N ARG A 3 5.51 -0.94 6.82
CA ARG A 3 4.08 -1.28 6.63
C ARG A 3 3.15 -0.08 6.88
N VAL A 4 3.45 0.73 7.88
CA VAL A 4 2.65 1.90 8.26
C VAL A 4 2.79 2.99 7.19
N LEU A 5 4.01 3.24 6.72
CA LEU A 5 4.26 4.18 5.61
C LEU A 5 3.55 3.74 4.33
N ALA A 6 3.65 2.46 3.98
CA ALA A 6 2.98 1.91 2.80
C ALA A 6 1.46 2.04 2.89
N SER A 7 0.87 1.75 4.06
CA SER A 7 -0.58 1.93 4.26
C SER A 7 -1.02 3.39 4.15
N ALA A 8 -0.15 4.33 4.49
CA ALA A 8 -0.43 5.77 4.36
C ALA A 8 -0.20 6.30 2.93
N GLY A 9 0.14 5.44 1.97
CA GLY A 9 0.26 5.80 0.55
C GLY A 9 1.65 6.27 0.12
N PHE A 10 2.66 6.24 0.99
CA PHE A 10 4.02 6.67 0.66
C PHE A 10 4.75 5.75 -0.34
N GLY A 11 4.17 4.59 -0.69
CA GLY A 11 4.70 3.70 -1.71
C GLY A 11 4.48 2.23 -1.37
N SER A 12 5.19 1.36 -2.08
CA SER A 12 5.26 -0.05 -1.71
C SER A 12 6.05 -0.23 -0.40
N ARG A 13 5.91 -1.39 0.26
CA ARG A 13 6.70 -1.68 1.46
C ARG A 13 8.21 -1.54 1.21
N ARG A 14 8.70 -1.94 0.04
CA ARG A 14 10.12 -1.85 -0.34
C ARG A 14 10.55 -0.41 -0.60
N SER A 15 9.76 0.36 -1.34
CA SER A 15 10.04 1.78 -1.56
C SER A 15 10.04 2.55 -0.23
N CYS A 16 9.21 2.15 0.73
CA CYS A 16 9.25 2.72 2.08
C CYS A 16 10.53 2.38 2.85
N GLU A 17 11.25 1.31 2.54
CA GLU A 17 12.54 0.99 3.17
C GLU A 17 13.60 2.02 2.76
N GLU A 18 13.63 2.40 1.48
CA GLU A 18 14.52 3.46 0.96
C GLU A 18 14.24 4.81 1.65
N ILE A 19 12.96 5.20 1.75
CA ILE A 19 12.55 6.43 2.46
C ILE A 19 13.07 6.43 3.91
N ILE A 20 13.06 5.27 4.58
CA ILE A 20 13.57 5.13 5.95
C ILE A 20 15.09 5.30 5.94
N THR A 21 15.81 4.52 5.13
CA THR A 21 17.29 4.53 5.13
C THR A 21 17.87 5.88 4.72
N ASP A 22 17.16 6.65 3.90
CA ASP A 22 17.52 8.01 3.49
C ASP A 22 17.35 9.06 4.63
N GLY A 23 16.85 8.66 5.80
CA GLY A 23 16.65 9.56 6.94
C GLY A 23 15.50 10.54 6.75
N ARG A 24 14.57 10.24 5.83
CA ARG A 24 13.42 11.11 5.52
C ARG A 24 12.28 10.96 6.52
N VAL A 25 12.35 9.96 7.40
CA VAL A 25 11.32 9.65 8.38
C VAL A 25 11.69 10.17 9.76
N GLN A 26 10.75 10.87 10.39
CA GLN A 26 10.85 11.32 11.78
C GLN A 26 9.76 10.67 12.63
N ILE A 27 10.13 10.20 13.82
CA ILE A 27 9.21 9.71 14.84
C ILE A 27 9.40 10.55 16.09
N ASP A 28 8.35 11.22 16.55
CA ASP A 28 8.39 12.07 17.75
C ASP A 28 9.58 13.05 17.74
N LYS A 29 9.82 13.64 16.56
CA LYS A 29 10.92 14.60 16.25
C LYS A 29 12.33 14.00 16.14
N LYS A 30 12.49 12.68 16.22
CA LYS A 30 13.77 11.99 16.01
C LYS A 30 13.82 11.39 14.61
N VAL A 31 14.89 11.63 13.85
CA VAL A 31 15.12 10.97 12.57
C VAL A 31 15.41 9.49 12.81
N VAL A 32 14.77 8.62 12.03
CA VAL A 32 14.95 7.16 12.13
C VAL A 32 15.35 6.61 10.76
N THR A 33 16.50 5.92 10.74
CA THR A 33 17.07 5.27 9.55
C THR A 33 17.10 3.74 9.64
N GLU A 34 16.75 3.19 10.81
CA GLU A 34 16.82 1.75 11.06
C GLU A 34 15.60 1.03 10.48
N LEU A 35 15.85 -0.01 9.67
CA LEU A 35 14.79 -0.88 9.17
C LEU A 35 14.27 -1.78 10.30
N GLY A 36 12.97 -2.08 10.28
CA GLY A 36 12.35 -2.93 11.31
C GLY A 36 11.95 -2.20 12.59
N THR A 37 12.24 -0.89 12.73
CA THR A 37 11.74 -0.09 13.86
C THR A 37 10.22 -0.26 13.99
N ARG A 38 9.80 -0.69 15.19
CA ARG A 38 8.38 -0.81 15.53
C ARG A 38 7.86 0.56 15.90
N VAL A 39 6.69 0.89 15.36
CA VAL A 39 6.06 2.19 15.55
C VAL A 39 4.58 1.96 15.82
N ASP A 40 4.03 2.70 16.76
CA ASP A 40 2.60 2.74 17.00
C ASP A 40 2.01 4.04 16.46
N PRO A 41 1.32 4.01 15.30
CA PRO A 41 0.72 5.21 14.71
C PRO A 41 -0.47 5.76 15.53
N ASN A 42 -0.87 5.09 16.62
CA ASN A 42 -1.89 5.61 17.52
C ASN A 42 -1.33 6.54 18.59
N THR A 43 -0.07 6.36 18.97
CA THR A 43 0.56 7.07 20.09
C THR A 43 1.73 7.94 19.64
N GLN A 44 2.34 7.63 18.50
CA GLN A 44 3.52 8.31 17.98
C GLN A 44 3.20 9.18 16.78
N THR A 45 3.87 10.33 16.69
CA THR A 45 3.79 11.22 15.53
C THR A 45 4.85 10.81 14.52
N ILE A 46 4.42 10.26 13.39
CA ILE A 46 5.29 9.88 12.27
C ILE A 46 5.20 10.97 11.21
N LYS A 47 6.35 11.46 10.74
CA LYS A 47 6.46 12.39 9.62
C LYS A 47 7.38 11.84 8.54
N VAL A 48 7.07 12.13 7.29
CA VAL A 48 7.95 11.90 6.14
C VAL A 48 8.15 13.25 5.46
N ASP A 49 9.40 13.68 5.31
CA ASP A 49 9.76 15.00 4.75
C ASP A 49 9.00 16.18 5.39
N GLY A 50 8.72 16.09 6.69
CA GLY A 50 7.96 17.09 7.44
C GLY A 50 6.44 16.97 7.38
N GLU A 51 5.88 16.14 6.48
CA GLU A 51 4.45 15.87 6.41
C GLU A 51 4.04 14.79 7.42
N THR A 52 3.07 15.10 8.28
CA THR A 52 2.55 14.14 9.26
C THR A 52 1.70 13.07 8.58
N LEU A 53 2.02 11.82 8.88
CA LEU A 53 1.27 10.66 8.42
C LEU A 53 -0.18 10.73 8.92
N ARG A 54 -1.13 10.80 7.98
CA ARG A 54 -2.57 10.71 8.28
C ARG A 54 -3.03 9.27 8.22
N ARG A 55 -4.00 8.90 9.06
CA ARG A 55 -4.62 7.58 8.95
C ARG A 55 -5.43 7.50 7.65
N PRO A 56 -5.14 6.53 6.77
CA PRO A 56 -5.95 6.30 5.59
C PRO A 56 -7.35 5.83 6.00
N ARG A 57 -8.37 6.18 5.20
CA ARG A 57 -9.69 5.57 5.35
C ARG A 57 -9.64 4.13 4.84
N LEU A 58 -10.06 3.18 5.68
CA LEU A 58 -10.16 1.79 5.27
C LEU A 58 -11.24 1.63 4.20
N SER A 59 -10.92 0.92 3.13
CA SER A 59 -11.82 0.63 2.03
C SER A 59 -11.76 -0.85 1.74
N TYR A 60 -12.90 -1.49 1.51
CA TYR A 60 -12.99 -2.93 1.23
C TYR A 60 -13.98 -3.17 0.10
N TYR A 61 -13.57 -3.98 -0.87
CA TYR A 61 -14.37 -4.32 -2.04
C TYR A 61 -14.39 -5.82 -2.24
N MET A 62 -15.55 -6.33 -2.63
CA MET A 62 -15.72 -7.67 -3.18
C MET A 62 -15.85 -7.53 -4.68
N VAL A 63 -14.92 -8.12 -5.43
CA VAL A 63 -14.94 -8.07 -6.89
C VAL A 63 -15.16 -9.47 -7.41
N ASN A 64 -16.13 -9.63 -8.31
CA ASN A 64 -16.19 -10.82 -9.15
C ASN A 64 -15.24 -10.63 -10.34
N LYS A 65 -14.02 -11.15 -10.21
CA LYS A 65 -12.95 -11.01 -11.20
C LYS A 65 -13.33 -11.76 -12.49
N PRO A 66 -13.38 -11.07 -13.65
CA PRO A 66 -13.62 -11.73 -14.93
C PRO A 66 -12.35 -12.40 -15.46
N LEU A 67 -12.51 -13.17 -16.54
CA LEU A 67 -11.40 -13.86 -17.22
C LEU A 67 -10.45 -12.83 -17.84
N GLY A 68 -9.15 -13.12 -17.85
CA GLY A 68 -8.15 -12.27 -18.49
C GLY A 68 -7.65 -11.09 -17.65
N VAL A 69 -8.30 -10.79 -16.52
CA VAL A 69 -7.88 -9.73 -15.58
C VAL A 69 -6.80 -10.26 -14.63
N LEU A 70 -5.85 -9.40 -14.24
CA LEU A 70 -4.75 -9.75 -13.35
C LEU A 70 -5.01 -9.36 -11.89
N SER A 71 -4.55 -10.20 -10.96
CA SER A 71 -4.51 -9.90 -9.51
C SER A 71 -3.17 -9.28 -9.11
N THR A 72 -2.76 -8.18 -9.76
CA THR A 72 -1.50 -7.45 -9.47
C THR A 72 -1.75 -5.95 -9.29
N ASN A 73 -0.89 -5.29 -8.52
CA ASN A 73 -0.85 -3.84 -8.38
C ASN A 73 -0.07 -3.14 -9.49
N SER A 74 0.81 -3.85 -10.18
CA SER A 74 1.66 -3.30 -11.24
C SER A 74 1.75 -4.32 -12.37
N ASP A 75 1.43 -3.89 -13.58
CA ASP A 75 1.60 -4.66 -14.80
C ASP A 75 2.34 -3.80 -15.83
N PRO A 76 3.62 -4.10 -16.14
CA PRO A 76 4.41 -3.34 -17.12
C PRO A 76 3.80 -3.34 -18.52
N ASP A 77 3.04 -4.38 -18.85
CA ASP A 77 2.43 -4.59 -20.17
C ASP A 77 1.05 -3.89 -20.31
N GLY A 78 0.60 -3.16 -19.28
CA GLY A 78 -0.64 -2.37 -19.30
C GLY A 78 -1.93 -3.20 -19.38
N ARG A 79 -1.90 -4.48 -19.03
CA ARG A 79 -3.08 -5.36 -19.00
C ARG A 79 -4.02 -4.94 -17.87
N SER A 80 -5.31 -5.24 -18.05
CA SER A 80 -6.34 -4.95 -17.06
C SER A 80 -6.10 -5.69 -15.75
N ARG A 81 -6.15 -4.96 -14.64
CA ARG A 81 -5.98 -5.49 -13.28
C ARG A 81 -7.28 -5.37 -12.50
N VAL A 82 -7.43 -6.19 -11.48
CA VAL A 82 -8.63 -6.18 -10.62
C VAL A 82 -8.86 -4.83 -9.95
N ILE A 83 -7.80 -4.10 -9.62
CA ILE A 83 -7.89 -2.76 -9.03
C ILE A 83 -8.45 -1.71 -10.00
N ASP A 84 -8.26 -1.91 -11.31
CA ASP A 84 -8.75 -1.00 -12.36
C ASP A 84 -10.28 -1.07 -12.49
N LEU A 85 -10.88 -2.16 -12.00
CA LEU A 85 -12.33 -2.35 -11.99
C LEU A 85 -13.04 -1.51 -10.90
N ILE A 86 -12.31 -0.88 -9.98
CA ILE A 86 -12.85 -0.21 -8.78
C ILE A 86 -12.86 1.34 -8.93
N GLY A 87 -12.82 1.86 -10.15
CA GLY A 87 -12.89 3.30 -10.45
C GLY A 87 -11.71 4.10 -9.87
N ASP A 88 -11.90 5.41 -9.65
CA ASP A 88 -10.85 6.38 -9.29
C ASP A 88 -10.33 6.30 -7.84
N ARG A 89 -10.17 5.09 -7.31
CA ARG A 89 -9.68 4.86 -5.95
C ARG A 89 -8.18 4.58 -5.94
N LYS A 90 -7.44 5.48 -5.31
CA LYS A 90 -5.99 5.38 -5.15
C LYS A 90 -5.64 4.40 -4.03
N HIS A 91 -4.55 3.66 -4.22
CA HIS A 91 -3.94 2.76 -3.23
C HIS A 91 -4.77 1.52 -2.84
N LEU A 92 -5.35 0.83 -3.82
CA LEU A 92 -6.00 -0.47 -3.62
C LEU A 92 -5.06 -1.64 -3.90
N PHE A 93 -5.25 -2.76 -3.21
CA PHE A 93 -4.47 -3.99 -3.32
C PHE A 93 -5.40 -5.22 -3.29
N PRO A 94 -5.21 -6.21 -4.18
CA PRO A 94 -5.92 -7.48 -4.07
C PRO A 94 -5.44 -8.26 -2.85
N VAL A 95 -6.39 -8.84 -2.12
CA VAL A 95 -6.14 -9.77 -1.02
C VAL A 95 -6.19 -11.18 -1.59
N GLY A 96 -5.02 -11.82 -1.66
CA GLY A 96 -4.87 -13.10 -2.34
C GLY A 96 -4.72 -12.94 -3.85
N ARG A 97 -4.80 -14.06 -4.57
CA ARG A 97 -4.61 -14.11 -6.02
C ARG A 97 -5.59 -15.07 -6.67
N LEU A 98 -6.06 -14.69 -7.85
CA LEU A 98 -6.67 -15.59 -8.81
C LEU A 98 -5.83 -15.52 -10.09
N ASP A 99 -5.56 -16.66 -10.71
CA ASP A 99 -4.82 -16.69 -11.95
C ASP A 99 -5.58 -15.94 -13.05
N LYS A 100 -4.85 -15.51 -14.09
CA LYS A 100 -5.44 -14.76 -15.21
C LYS A 100 -6.63 -15.50 -15.82
N GLU A 101 -6.52 -16.82 -15.93
CA GLU A 101 -7.54 -17.71 -16.49
C GLU A 101 -8.60 -18.15 -15.46
N SER A 102 -8.53 -17.68 -14.22
CA SER A 102 -9.53 -17.94 -13.19
C SER A 102 -10.50 -16.77 -13.04
N GLN A 103 -11.76 -17.12 -12.72
CA GLN A 103 -12.83 -16.17 -12.41
C GLN A 103 -13.34 -16.38 -10.99
N GLY A 104 -13.99 -15.36 -10.42
CA GLY A 104 -14.69 -15.49 -9.15
C GLY A 104 -14.36 -14.40 -8.15
N LEU A 105 -14.73 -14.65 -6.89
CA LEU A 105 -14.61 -13.68 -5.82
C LEU A 105 -13.14 -13.42 -5.45
N ILE A 106 -12.77 -12.14 -5.41
CA ILE A 106 -11.53 -11.65 -4.81
C ILE A 106 -11.81 -10.39 -3.99
N LEU A 107 -11.15 -10.27 -2.85
CA LEU A 107 -11.24 -9.08 -2.01
C LEU A 107 -10.18 -8.06 -2.46
N VAL A 108 -10.52 -6.78 -2.40
CA VAL A 108 -9.59 -5.68 -2.68
C VAL A 108 -9.71 -4.63 -1.57
N THR A 109 -8.58 -4.13 -1.07
CA THR A 109 -8.51 -3.20 0.06
C THR A 109 -7.57 -2.03 -0.16
#